data_AF-A0A921RYR0-F1
#
_entry.id   AF-A0A921RYR0-F1
#
_cell.length_a   1.000
_cell.length_b   1.000
_cell.length_c   1.000
_cell.angle_alpha   90.00
_cell.angle_beta   90.00
_cell.angle_gamma   90.00
#
_symmetry.space_group_name_H-M   'P 1'
#
loop_
_entity.id
_entity.type
_entity.pdbx_description
1 polymer ?
#
loop_
_entity_poly.entity_id
_entity_poly.type
_entity_poly.pdbx_seq_one_letter_code
_entity_poly.pdbx_strand_id
1 'polypeptide(L)'
;MAKAKPAAIAIVIILALLQVSWGTARKHKDDGGSGGTSAVMTVNGFQKGGTGGGPSECDGKYHDDDDLVVALSSQWYAGGKRCRNKISITSKDTGKTVEAKVVDECDSGRGCKDNIVDSSPAVWEKLGLDTSVGEVPVTWSDALIQASHTELDLGYGCTYSVRLCPASS
;
A
#
# COMPACT_ATOMS: atom_id res chain seq x y z
N MET A 1 45.62 27.87 -41.42
CA MET A 1 44.37 27.14 -41.70
C MET A 1 44.67 25.65 -41.69
N ALA A 2 44.39 24.94 -40.59
CA ALA A 2 44.73 23.52 -40.47
C ALA A 2 43.66 22.67 -41.18
N LYS A 3 44.06 21.89 -42.19
CA LYS A 3 43.20 20.91 -42.87
C LYS A 3 42.89 19.78 -41.89
N ALA A 4 41.65 19.71 -41.41
CA ALA A 4 41.17 18.56 -40.66
C ALA A 4 41.19 17.32 -41.56
N LYS A 5 41.82 16.23 -41.10
CA LYS A 5 41.86 14.96 -41.82
C LYS A 5 40.44 14.36 -41.81
N PRO A 6 39.91 13.87 -42.95
CA PRO A 6 38.51 13.44 -43.08
C PRO A 6 38.10 12.33 -42.10
N ALA A 7 39.07 11.54 -41.61
CA ALA A 7 38.85 10.53 -40.57
C ALA A 7 38.39 11.11 -39.22
N ALA A 8 38.85 12.31 -38.85
CA ALA A 8 38.46 12.93 -37.58
C ALA A 8 37.00 13.41 -37.58
N ILE A 9 36.46 13.77 -38.74
CA ILE A 9 35.07 14.23 -38.89
C ILE A 9 34.09 13.05 -38.80
N ALA A 10 34.44 11.91 -39.40
CA ALA A 10 33.59 10.71 -39.35
C ALA A 10 33.45 10.13 -37.92
N ILE A 11 34.52 10.15 -37.12
CA ILE A 11 34.50 9.65 -35.74
C ILE A 11 33.61 10.51 -34.84
N VAL A 12 33.60 11.84 -35.04
CA VAL A 12 32.74 12.76 -34.28
C VAL A 12 31.25 12.54 -34.60
N ILE A 13 30.92 12.23 -35.86
CA ILE A 13 29.53 11.92 -36.26
C ILE A 13 29.08 10.57 -35.66
N ILE A 14 29.95 9.56 -35.65
CA ILE A 14 29.66 8.24 -35.05
C ILE A 14 29.45 8.36 -33.53
N LEU A 15 30.26 9.17 -32.84
CA LEU A 15 30.08 9.43 -31.41
C LEU A 15 28.82 10.25 -31.09
N ALA A 16 28.42 11.17 -31.98
CA ALA A 16 27.19 11.94 -31.82
C ALA A 16 25.91 11.09 -32.00
N LEU A 17 25.95 10.05 -32.83
CA LEU A 17 24.82 9.13 -33.03
C LEU A 17 24.66 8.10 -31.90
N LEU A 18 25.70 7.87 -31.09
CA LEU A 18 25.64 6.95 -29.94
C LEU A 18 24.93 7.52 -28.70
N GLN A 19 24.47 8.77 -28.72
CA GLN A 19 23.75 9.39 -27.59
C GLN A 19 22.21 9.29 -27.70
N VAL A 20 21.66 8.65 -28.74
CA VAL A 20 20.21 8.45 -28.91
C VAL A 20 19.76 7.15 -28.25
N SER A 21 19.96 7.01 -26.94
CA SER A 21 19.19 6.07 -26.10
C SER A 21 19.42 6.32 -24.60
N TRP A 22 19.16 7.54 -24.14
CA TRP A 22 18.64 7.68 -22.76
C TRP A 22 17.15 7.41 -22.81
N GLY A 23 16.80 6.11 -22.72
CA GLY A 23 15.46 5.72 -22.32
C GLY A 23 15.13 6.42 -21.01
N THR A 24 14.02 7.16 -20.99
CA THR A 24 13.48 7.71 -19.75
C THR A 24 13.10 6.53 -18.86
N ALA A 25 14.00 6.14 -17.95
CA ALA A 25 13.64 5.28 -16.85
C ALA A 25 12.49 6.00 -16.12
N ARG A 26 11.27 5.46 -16.20
CA ARG A 26 10.20 5.84 -15.30
C ARG A 26 10.72 5.50 -13.92
N LYS A 27 11.15 6.53 -13.19
CA LYS A 27 11.46 6.44 -11.78
C LYS A 27 10.15 6.07 -11.10
N HIS A 28 9.93 4.78 -10.87
CA HIS A 28 9.02 4.36 -9.82
C HIS A 28 9.55 5.02 -8.56
N LYS A 29 8.79 6.00 -8.10
CA LYS A 29 9.09 6.73 -6.89
C LYS A 29 8.76 5.76 -5.76
N ASP A 30 9.73 4.89 -5.46
CA ASP A 30 9.77 4.20 -4.18
C ASP A 30 10.06 5.28 -3.15
N ASP A 31 9.01 5.97 -2.73
CA ASP A 31 9.04 6.89 -1.60
C ASP A 31 9.24 6.03 -0.35
N GLY A 32 10.51 5.75 -0.03
CA GLY A 32 10.98 5.34 1.29
C GLY A 32 10.81 6.48 2.32
N GLY A 33 9.64 7.12 2.32
CA GLY A 33 9.17 7.98 3.40
C GLY A 33 8.30 7.17 4.33
N SER A 34 8.25 7.53 5.61
CA SER A 34 7.42 6.89 6.64
C SER A 34 5.90 7.09 6.45
N GLY A 35 5.43 7.30 5.21
CA GLY A 35 4.03 7.49 4.84
C GLY A 35 3.61 6.36 3.91
N GLY A 36 2.58 5.61 4.29
CA GLY A 36 2.11 4.43 3.56
C GLY A 36 1.74 4.68 2.09
N THR A 37 1.45 3.60 1.38
CA THR A 37 0.96 3.57 -0.01
C THR A 37 -0.27 4.47 -0.17
N SER A 38 -0.21 5.44 -1.09
CA SER A 38 -1.37 6.29 -1.39
C SER A 38 -2.45 5.50 -2.14
N ALA A 39 -3.70 5.68 -1.72
CA ALA A 39 -4.85 5.02 -2.31
C ALA A 39 -6.08 5.94 -2.33
N VAL A 40 -7.11 5.50 -3.05
CA VAL A 40 -8.48 5.99 -2.91
C VAL A 40 -9.26 4.94 -2.11
N MET A 41 -9.94 5.37 -1.06
CA MET A 41 -10.83 4.50 -0.29
C MET A 41 -12.27 4.70 -0.77
N THR A 42 -12.96 3.60 -1.06
CA THR A 42 -14.38 3.54 -1.43
C THR A 42 -15.19 2.88 -0.32
N VAL A 43 -16.52 3.01 -0.36
CA VAL A 43 -17.44 2.33 0.55
C VAL A 43 -18.08 1.12 -0.13
N ASN A 44 -18.04 -0.03 0.55
CA ASN A 44 -18.65 -1.27 0.09
C ASN A 44 -19.29 -2.06 1.23
N GLY A 45 -20.50 -2.57 0.99
CA GLY A 45 -21.19 -3.50 1.88
C GLY A 45 -20.81 -4.95 1.57
N PHE A 46 -20.13 -5.59 2.53
CA PHE A 46 -19.66 -6.99 2.45
C PHE A 46 -20.71 -8.00 2.94
N GLN A 47 -21.85 -7.52 3.41
CA GLN A 47 -22.94 -8.36 3.89
C GLN A 47 -23.73 -9.00 2.74
N LYS A 48 -24.53 -10.02 3.07
CA LYS A 48 -25.36 -10.69 2.07
C LYS A 48 -26.41 -9.75 1.51
N GLY A 49 -26.40 -9.56 0.18
CA GLY A 49 -27.29 -8.60 -0.49
C GLY A 49 -26.81 -7.15 -0.42
N GLY A 50 -25.61 -6.92 0.10
CA GLY A 50 -24.92 -5.63 0.03
C GLY A 50 -24.35 -5.34 -1.36
N THR A 51 -23.63 -4.23 -1.49
CA THR A 51 -23.07 -3.77 -2.77
C THR A 51 -21.94 -4.65 -3.29
N GLY A 52 -21.25 -5.40 -2.42
CA GLY A 52 -20.13 -6.28 -2.79
C GLY A 52 -20.54 -7.54 -3.55
N GLY A 53 -21.85 -7.83 -3.62
CA GLY A 53 -22.37 -8.96 -4.38
C GLY A 53 -22.14 -10.32 -3.72
N GLY A 54 -21.05 -11.00 -4.09
CA GLY A 54 -20.74 -12.36 -3.65
C GLY A 54 -20.08 -12.42 -2.26
N PRO A 55 -19.88 -13.63 -1.70
CA PRO A 55 -19.02 -13.83 -0.54
C PRO A 55 -17.57 -13.47 -0.87
N SER A 56 -16.81 -13.00 0.11
CA SER A 56 -15.45 -12.50 -0.08
C SER A 56 -14.41 -13.59 -0.38
N GLU A 57 -13.45 -13.28 -1.24
CA GLU A 57 -12.48 -14.24 -1.80
C GLU A 57 -11.56 -14.91 -0.76
N CYS A 58 -11.23 -14.25 0.36
CA CYS A 58 -10.29 -14.82 1.34
C CYS A 58 -10.87 -15.97 2.19
N ASP A 59 -12.18 -16.04 2.34
CA ASP A 59 -12.83 -17.02 3.22
C ASP A 59 -14.19 -17.54 2.77
N GLY A 60 -14.72 -17.06 1.64
CA GLY A 60 -15.99 -17.48 1.09
C GLY A 60 -17.18 -17.08 1.96
N LYS A 61 -17.05 -15.99 2.73
CA LYS A 61 -18.09 -15.52 3.67
C LYS A 61 -18.52 -14.09 3.36
N TYR A 62 -19.73 -13.78 3.79
CA TYR A 62 -20.16 -12.39 3.97
C TYR A 62 -19.64 -11.87 5.31
N HIS A 63 -19.39 -10.57 5.39
CA HIS A 63 -18.96 -9.86 6.61
C HIS A 63 -19.96 -8.74 6.90
N ASP A 64 -20.25 -8.47 8.17
CA ASP A 64 -21.25 -7.46 8.53
C ASP A 64 -20.70 -6.06 8.25
N ASP A 65 -21.58 -5.08 7.99
CA ASP A 65 -21.15 -3.69 7.73
C ASP A 65 -20.45 -3.04 8.95
N ASP A 66 -20.65 -3.63 10.14
CA ASP A 66 -20.00 -3.26 11.39
C ASP A 66 -18.58 -3.85 11.55
N ASP A 67 -18.19 -4.82 10.71
CA ASP A 67 -16.86 -5.41 10.73
C ASP A 67 -15.81 -4.47 10.11
N LEU A 68 -14.63 -4.34 10.71
CA LEU A 68 -13.51 -3.58 10.13
C LEU A 68 -12.79 -4.38 9.05
N VAL A 69 -13.39 -4.44 7.87
CA VAL A 69 -12.91 -5.24 6.72
C VAL A 69 -12.74 -4.41 5.44
N VAL A 70 -11.85 -4.89 4.58
CA VAL A 70 -11.55 -4.28 3.27
C VAL A 70 -11.32 -5.30 2.16
N ALA A 71 -11.58 -4.88 0.92
CA ALA A 71 -11.03 -5.44 -0.30
C ALA A 71 -9.88 -4.57 -0.81
N LEU A 72 -8.91 -5.21 -1.47
CA LEU A 72 -7.78 -4.50 -2.10
C LEU A 72 -7.79 -4.70 -3.60
N SER A 73 -7.42 -3.68 -4.38
CA SER A 73 -7.15 -3.83 -5.81
C SER A 73 -6.23 -5.02 -6.08
N SER A 74 -6.42 -5.71 -7.21
CA SER A 74 -5.75 -6.97 -7.55
C SER A 74 -4.24 -6.99 -7.31
N GLN A 75 -3.53 -5.91 -7.65
CA GLN A 75 -2.08 -5.82 -7.41
C GLN A 75 -1.72 -5.89 -5.92
N TRP A 76 -2.51 -5.24 -5.07
CA TRP A 76 -2.30 -5.17 -3.63
C TRP A 76 -2.85 -6.41 -2.92
N TYR A 77 -3.98 -6.94 -3.37
CA TYR A 77 -4.49 -8.25 -2.95
C TYR A 77 -3.45 -9.37 -3.22
N ALA A 78 -2.73 -9.26 -4.33
CA ALA A 78 -1.58 -10.07 -4.70
C ALA A 78 -1.88 -11.58 -4.70
N GLY A 79 -3.04 -11.96 -5.23
CA GLY A 79 -3.51 -13.35 -5.26
C GLY A 79 -3.75 -13.92 -3.87
N GLY A 80 -4.27 -13.10 -2.94
CA GLY A 80 -4.62 -13.52 -1.59
C GLY A 80 -3.47 -13.51 -0.58
N LYS A 81 -2.28 -13.05 -0.95
CA LYS A 81 -1.12 -12.99 -0.02
C LYS A 81 -1.38 -12.14 1.23
N ARG A 82 -2.30 -11.18 1.15
CA ARG A 82 -2.72 -10.34 2.27
C ARG A 82 -3.98 -10.83 2.99
N CYS A 83 -4.59 -11.93 2.55
CA CYS A 83 -5.80 -12.43 3.16
C CYS A 83 -5.66 -12.63 4.67
N ARG A 84 -6.64 -12.12 5.42
CA ARG A 84 -6.73 -12.18 6.89
C ARG A 84 -5.64 -11.42 7.64
N ASN A 85 -4.70 -10.79 6.93
CA ASN A 85 -3.80 -9.81 7.52
C ASN A 85 -4.52 -8.47 7.66
N LYS A 86 -4.01 -7.65 8.56
CA LYS A 86 -4.50 -6.29 8.74
C LYS A 86 -3.65 -5.30 7.96
N ILE A 87 -4.29 -4.23 7.51
CA ILE A 87 -3.63 -3.03 7.03
C ILE A 87 -4.00 -1.87 7.95
N SER A 88 -3.09 -0.91 8.08
CA SER A 88 -3.35 0.37 8.74
C SER A 88 -3.72 1.38 7.68
N ILE A 89 -4.90 2.00 7.79
CA ILE A 89 -5.46 2.97 6.84
C ILE A 89 -5.52 4.32 7.53
N THR A 90 -4.95 5.35 6.91
CA THR A 90 -4.95 6.72 7.44
C THR A 90 -5.67 7.65 6.46
N SER A 91 -6.71 8.33 6.93
CA SER A 91 -7.40 9.35 6.15
C SER A 91 -6.51 10.59 5.99
N LYS A 92 -6.37 11.10 4.77
CA LYS A 92 -5.66 12.37 4.53
C LYS A 92 -6.48 13.58 4.98
N ASP A 93 -7.80 13.45 5.07
CA ASP A 93 -8.71 14.55 5.42
C ASP A 93 -8.82 14.73 6.93
N THR A 94 -8.93 13.62 7.68
CA THR A 94 -9.11 13.67 9.14
C THR A 94 -7.83 13.40 9.93
N GLY A 95 -6.80 12.84 9.29
CA GLY A 95 -5.57 12.40 9.95
C GLY A 95 -5.75 11.19 10.89
N LYS A 96 -6.96 10.63 10.99
CA LYS A 96 -7.24 9.45 11.80
C LYS A 96 -6.75 8.19 11.10
N THR A 97 -6.43 7.18 11.91
CA THR A 97 -5.94 5.88 11.47
C THR A 97 -6.82 4.76 12.04
N VAL A 98 -7.09 3.74 11.23
CA VAL A 98 -7.79 2.52 11.65
C VAL A 98 -7.12 1.30 11.04
N GLU A 99 -7.09 0.19 11.80
CA GLU A 99 -6.69 -1.11 11.24
C GLU A 99 -7.91 -1.86 10.74
N ALA A 100 -7.82 -2.44 9.54
CA ALA A 100 -8.87 -3.25 8.96
C ALA A 100 -8.29 -4.55 8.36
N LYS A 101 -9.07 -5.62 8.41
CA LYS A 101 -8.69 -6.94 7.93
C LYS A 101 -8.98 -7.06 6.43
N VAL A 102 -8.02 -7.52 5.66
CA VAL A 102 -8.23 -7.82 4.23
C VAL A 102 -9.04 -9.11 4.11
N VAL A 103 -10.21 -9.03 3.48
CA VAL A 103 -11.12 -10.17 3.28
C VAL A 103 -11.40 -10.47 1.82
N ASP A 104 -11.12 -9.53 0.91
CA ASP A 104 -11.56 -9.65 -0.47
C ASP A 104 -10.61 -9.02 -1.49
N GLU A 105 -10.88 -9.32 -2.76
CA GLU A 105 -10.25 -8.68 -3.91
C GLU A 105 -11.22 -7.69 -4.58
N CYS A 106 -10.75 -6.47 -4.81
CA CYS A 106 -11.40 -5.56 -5.74
C CYS A 106 -10.80 -5.81 -7.14
N ASP A 107 -11.44 -6.67 -7.93
CA ASP A 107 -10.87 -7.20 -9.18
C ASP A 107 -10.72 -6.09 -10.24
N SER A 108 -9.46 -5.68 -10.49
CA SER A 108 -9.11 -4.67 -11.48
C SER A 108 -9.44 -5.09 -12.91
N GLY A 109 -9.47 -6.39 -13.19
CA GLY A 109 -9.88 -6.95 -14.48
C GLY A 109 -11.39 -6.92 -14.70
N ARG A 110 -12.18 -6.63 -13.66
CA ARG A 110 -13.65 -6.60 -13.69
C ARG A 110 -14.25 -5.27 -13.24
N GLY A 111 -13.49 -4.18 -13.35
CA GLY A 111 -14.00 -2.82 -13.22
C GLY A 111 -13.51 -2.05 -11.98
N CYS A 112 -12.74 -2.67 -11.08
CA CYS A 112 -12.07 -1.92 -10.02
C CYS A 112 -10.88 -1.12 -10.58
N LYS A 113 -10.58 0.04 -9.98
CA LYS A 113 -9.33 0.78 -10.30
C LYS A 113 -8.15 0.10 -9.58
N ASP A 114 -6.92 0.35 -10.04
CA ASP A 114 -5.70 -0.31 -9.52
C ASP A 114 -5.19 0.24 -8.16
N ASN A 115 -5.86 1.25 -7.60
CA ASN A 115 -5.40 1.95 -6.40
C ASN A 115 -6.50 2.11 -5.33
N ILE A 116 -7.33 1.09 -5.16
CA ILE A 116 -8.53 1.09 -4.32
C ILE A 116 -8.30 0.28 -3.04
N VAL A 117 -8.71 0.89 -1.93
CA VAL A 117 -9.02 0.22 -0.67
C VAL A 117 -10.53 0.27 -0.52
N ASP A 118 -11.23 -0.82 -0.83
CA ASP A 118 -12.68 -0.84 -0.79
C ASP A 118 -13.15 -1.28 0.59
N SER A 119 -13.78 -0.41 1.36
CA SER A 119 -13.93 -0.61 2.81
C SER A 119 -15.37 -0.61 3.29
N SER A 120 -15.59 -1.36 4.37
CA SER A 120 -16.88 -1.42 5.08
C SER A 120 -17.29 -0.07 5.67
N PRO A 121 -18.59 0.19 5.88
CA PRO A 121 -19.07 1.39 6.56
C PRO A 121 -18.42 1.64 7.92
N ALA A 122 -18.13 0.59 8.70
CA ALA A 122 -17.44 0.72 9.99
C ALA A 122 -16.03 1.35 9.87
N VAL A 123 -15.29 1.09 8.79
CA VAL A 123 -13.97 1.69 8.56
C VAL A 123 -14.12 3.21 8.34
N TRP A 124 -15.12 3.63 7.57
CA TRP A 124 -15.45 5.04 7.35
C TRP A 124 -15.81 5.74 8.66
N GLU A 125 -16.64 5.11 9.49
CA GLU A 125 -17.04 5.64 10.80
C GLU A 125 -15.82 5.87 11.71
N LYS A 126 -14.91 4.89 11.81
CA LYS A 126 -13.70 5.02 12.65
C LYS A 126 -12.76 6.13 12.17
N LEU A 127 -12.71 6.35 10.85
CA LEU A 127 -11.96 7.46 10.26
C LEU A 127 -12.68 8.81 10.40
N GLY A 128 -13.93 8.82 10.88
CA GLY A 128 -14.75 10.03 11.02
C GLY A 128 -15.14 10.62 9.67
N LEU A 129 -15.41 9.76 8.68
CA LEU A 129 -15.77 10.14 7.32
C LEU A 129 -17.25 9.86 7.04
N ASP A 130 -17.85 10.65 6.14
CA ASP A 130 -19.21 10.45 5.66
C ASP A 130 -19.19 9.56 4.41
N THR A 131 -19.88 8.42 4.47
CA THR A 131 -20.00 7.47 3.35
C THR A 131 -20.72 8.06 2.15
N SER A 132 -21.51 9.13 2.31
CA SER A 132 -22.21 9.80 1.20
C SER A 132 -21.27 10.44 0.18
N VAL A 133 -20.01 10.69 0.55
CA VAL A 133 -18.96 11.22 -0.35
C VAL A 133 -18.50 10.16 -1.37
N GLY A 134 -18.59 8.87 -1.01
CA GLY A 134 -18.28 7.74 -1.88
C GLY A 134 -16.80 7.42 -2.07
N GLU A 135 -15.94 8.42 -2.28
CA GLU A 135 -14.48 8.24 -2.47
C GLU A 135 -13.69 9.27 -1.66
N VAL A 136 -12.65 8.84 -0.93
CA VAL A 136 -11.72 9.74 -0.22
C VAL A 136 -10.24 9.33 -0.39
N PRO A 137 -9.30 10.28 -0.35
CA PRO A 137 -7.88 9.95 -0.44
C PRO A 137 -7.34 9.44 0.91
N VAL A 138 -6.64 8.30 0.88
CA VAL A 138 -6.01 7.69 2.07
C VAL A 138 -4.55 7.33 1.82
N THR A 139 -3.83 6.99 2.88
CA THR A 139 -2.62 6.16 2.81
C THR A 139 -2.85 4.86 3.56
N TRP A 140 -2.19 3.78 3.13
CA TRP A 140 -2.24 2.52 3.86
C TRP A 140 -0.88 1.81 3.91
N SER A 141 -0.69 0.94 4.89
CA SER A 141 0.45 0.04 4.96
C SER A 141 0.03 -1.29 5.55
N ASP A 142 0.81 -2.34 5.32
CA ASP A 142 0.64 -3.58 6.09
C ASP A 142 0.75 -3.23 7.59
N ALA A 143 -0.21 -3.69 8.40
CA ALA A 143 -0.13 -3.51 9.84
C ALA A 143 0.97 -4.43 10.36
N LEU A 144 1.87 -3.88 11.17
CA LEU A 144 2.85 -4.73 11.84
C LEU A 144 2.07 -5.70 12.72
N ILE A 145 2.33 -7.00 12.57
CA ILE A 145 1.93 -7.95 13.60
C ILE A 145 2.62 -7.46 14.86
N GLN A 146 1.86 -6.83 15.78
CA GLN A 146 2.29 -6.83 17.17
C GLN A 146 2.38 -8.31 17.49
N ALA A 147 3.60 -8.86 17.48
CA ALA A 147 3.87 -10.07 18.20
C ALA A 147 3.34 -9.76 19.60
N SER A 148 2.16 -10.30 19.92
CA SER A 148 1.71 -10.39 21.28
C SER A 148 2.94 -10.89 22.02
N HIS A 149 3.43 -10.08 22.95
CA HIS A 149 4.37 -10.53 23.96
C HIS A 149 3.65 -11.69 24.69
N THR A 150 3.67 -12.89 24.12
CA THR A 150 3.95 -14.05 24.94
C THR A 150 5.38 -13.79 25.39
N GLU A 151 5.52 -13.22 26.59
CA GLU A 151 6.66 -13.53 27.42
C GLU A 151 6.80 -15.05 27.38
N LEU A 152 7.68 -15.53 26.49
CA LEU A 152 8.48 -16.67 26.83
C LEU A 152 9.35 -16.15 27.97
N ASP A 153 8.85 -16.36 29.18
CA ASP A 153 9.60 -16.32 30.41
C ASP A 153 10.70 -17.39 30.32
N LEU A 154 11.69 -17.14 29.46
CA LEU A 154 12.96 -17.82 29.43
C LEU A 154 13.86 -17.11 30.44
N GLY A 155 13.47 -17.14 31.72
CA GLY A 155 14.34 -17.20 32.91
C GLY A 155 15.72 -16.53 32.88
N TYR A 156 15.88 -15.41 32.18
CA TYR A 156 17.11 -14.62 32.11
C TYR A 156 16.68 -13.16 32.13
N GLY A 157 16.54 -12.64 33.35
CA GLY A 157 16.13 -11.28 33.61
C GLY A 157 17.07 -10.26 32.99
N CYS A 158 16.52 -9.44 32.10
CA CYS A 158 16.92 -8.06 31.86
C CYS A 158 15.68 -7.29 31.41
N THR A 159 14.94 -6.77 32.38
CA THR A 159 13.80 -5.86 32.16
C THR A 159 14.25 -4.57 31.49
N TYR A 160 13.48 -4.16 30.49
CA TYR A 160 13.55 -2.87 29.81
C TYR A 160 13.70 -1.70 30.79
N SER A 161 14.72 -0.88 30.61
CA SER A 161 14.77 0.49 31.13
C SER A 161 15.66 1.35 30.24
N VAL A 162 15.06 2.39 29.69
CA VAL A 162 15.69 3.51 28.99
C VAL A 162 16.91 4.00 29.78
N ARG A 163 18.13 3.81 29.25
CA ARG A 163 19.32 4.65 29.49
C ARG A 163 20.49 4.20 28.61
N LEU A 164 20.78 5.03 27.60
CA LEU A 164 22.11 5.37 27.08
C LEU A 164 23.16 4.22 27.05
N CYS A 165 23.31 3.56 25.90
CA CYS A 165 24.63 3.00 25.55
C CYS A 165 25.52 4.17 25.06
N PRO A 166 26.68 4.44 25.69
CA PRO A 166 27.58 5.48 25.21
C PRO A 166 28.23 5.08 23.88
N ALA A 167 28.57 6.10 23.10
CA ALA A 167 29.28 5.98 21.83
C ALA A 167 30.67 5.36 22.00
N SER A 168 30.99 4.45 21.07
CA SER A 168 32.29 4.07 20.51
C SER A 168 33.59 4.35 21.28
N SER A 169 34.41 3.31 21.37
CA SER A 169 35.85 3.35 21.01
C SER A 169 36.29 1.97 20.53
#